data_AF-A0A0A0HUZ6-F1
#
_entry.id   AF-A0A0A0HUZ6-F1
#
_cell.length_a   1.000
_cell.length_b   1.000
_cell.length_c   1.000
_cell.angle_alpha   90.00
_cell.angle_beta   90.00
_cell.angle_gamma   90.00
#
_symmetry.space_group_name_H-M   'P 1'
#
loop_
_entity.id
_entity.type
_entity.pdbx_description
1 polymer ?
#
loop_
_entity_poly.entity_id
_entity_poly.type
_entity_poly.pdbx_seq_one_letter_code
_entity_poly.pdbx_strand_id
1 'polypeptide(L)'
;MYINTDYINCINPCTRKPTGFADVINKGAYVATFAIGYYFKNKYFAFDSPKLLYNQSYRIIIPADATSINFLARLYLTPKETRVVCRKEYPTSFKKYFELWGTIVKSGCSEIG
;
A
#
# COMPACT_ATOMS: atom_id res chain seq x y z
N MET A 1 46.16 8.11 20.08
CA MET A 1 44.99 8.42 20.93
C MET A 1 43.80 8.55 20.00
N TYR A 2 42.73 7.82 20.31
CA TYR A 2 41.70 7.33 19.41
C TYR A 2 40.97 8.41 18.60
N ILE A 3 40.93 8.25 17.28
CA ILE A 3 39.94 8.93 16.45
C ILE A 3 38.63 8.21 16.73
N ASN A 4 37.71 8.89 17.40
CA ASN A 4 36.40 8.35 17.71
C ASN A 4 35.61 8.19 16.39
N THR A 5 35.45 6.95 15.95
CA THR A 5 34.79 6.55 14.68
C THR A 5 33.28 6.82 14.66
N ASP A 6 32.69 7.34 15.74
CA ASP A 6 31.26 7.62 15.80
C ASP A 6 30.84 8.93 15.10
N TYR A 7 31.80 9.75 14.65
CA TYR A 7 31.52 11.07 14.03
C TYR A 7 31.35 11.06 12.50
N ILE A 8 31.53 9.92 11.80
CA ILE A 8 31.46 9.86 10.32
C ILE A 8 30.09 9.40 9.79
N ASN A 9 29.15 8.97 10.63
CA ASN A 9 27.89 8.34 10.18
C ASN A 9 26.70 9.29 9.92
N CYS A 10 26.89 10.61 9.95
CA CYS A 10 25.77 11.56 9.84
C CYS A 10 25.96 12.67 8.78
N ILE A 11 26.70 12.43 7.69
CA ILE A 11 26.87 13.43 6.62
C ILE A 11 25.96 13.10 5.42
N ASN A 12 24.63 13.10 5.66
CA ASN A 12 23.55 13.53 4.77
C ASN A 12 22.21 12.87 5.14
N PRO A 13 21.38 13.50 6.01
CA PRO A 13 19.99 13.10 6.15
C PRO A 13 19.09 13.49 4.95
N CYS A 14 19.63 14.11 3.89
CA CYS A 14 18.83 14.72 2.80
C CYS A 14 18.76 13.93 1.49
N THR A 15 19.39 12.75 1.38
CA THR A 15 19.42 11.95 0.12
C THR A 15 18.62 10.66 0.18
N ARG A 16 18.02 10.32 1.32
CA ARG A 16 17.14 9.15 1.41
C ARG A 16 15.77 9.52 0.85
N LYS A 17 15.41 8.92 -0.29
CA LYS A 17 14.05 9.00 -0.82
C LYS A 17 13.08 8.61 0.30
N PRO A 18 12.01 9.39 0.55
CA PRO A 18 11.10 9.09 1.65
C PRO A 18 10.35 7.79 1.37
N THR A 19 10.16 6.97 2.40
CA THR A 19 9.30 5.78 2.31
C THR A 19 7.86 6.19 2.01
N GLY A 20 7.21 5.35 1.21
CA GLY A 20 5.80 5.49 0.86
C GLY A 20 4.90 4.69 1.80
N PHE A 21 3.60 4.86 1.62
CA PHE A 21 2.58 4.01 2.21
C PHE A 21 1.31 4.00 1.35
N ALA A 22 0.56 2.92 1.49
CA ALA A 22 -0.85 2.88 1.14
C ALA A 22 -1.66 2.65 2.41
N ASP A 23 -2.57 3.58 2.72
CA ASP A 23 -3.53 3.44 3.80
C ASP A 23 -4.91 3.22 3.20
N VAL A 24 -5.53 2.07 3.45
CA VAL A 24 -6.78 1.69 2.81
C VAL A 24 -7.85 1.52 3.87
N ILE A 25 -8.95 2.26 3.75
CA ILE A 25 -10.13 2.13 4.60
C ILE A 25 -11.29 1.54 3.81
N ASN A 26 -12.00 0.59 4.41
CA ASN A 26 -13.23 0.07 3.84
C ASN A 26 -14.45 0.84 4.38
N LYS A 27 -15.08 1.66 3.54
CA LYS A 27 -16.37 2.31 3.80
C LYS A 27 -17.53 1.70 3.02
N GLY A 28 -17.28 0.62 2.27
CA GLY A 28 -18.29 -0.09 1.51
C GLY A 28 -19.11 -1.08 2.36
N ALA A 29 -20.33 -1.37 1.90
CA ALA A 29 -21.21 -2.38 2.48
C ALA A 29 -20.81 -3.80 2.00
N TYR A 30 -19.57 -4.20 2.27
CA TYR A 30 -18.98 -5.50 1.94
C TYR A 30 -17.70 -5.74 2.74
N VAL A 31 -17.20 -6.98 2.74
CA VAL A 31 -15.85 -7.30 3.25
C VAL A 31 -14.85 -7.06 2.13
N ALA A 32 -13.78 -6.31 2.41
CA ALA A 32 -12.74 -5.97 1.45
C ALA A 32 -11.39 -6.61 1.78
N THR A 33 -10.49 -6.61 0.81
CA THR A 33 -9.04 -6.87 0.96
C THR A 33 -8.31 -6.13 -0.16
N PHE A 34 -7.01 -5.91 -0.01
CA PHE A 34 -6.19 -5.41 -1.11
C PHE A 34 -4.86 -6.13 -1.19
N ALA A 35 -4.31 -6.18 -2.39
CA ALA A 35 -2.96 -6.62 -2.65
C ALA A 35 -2.09 -5.45 -3.09
N ILE A 36 -0.82 -5.48 -2.72
CA ILE A 36 0.21 -4.64 -3.32
C ILE A 36 1.37 -5.51 -3.78
N GLY A 37 1.77 -5.33 -5.03
CA GLY A 37 2.96 -5.96 -5.61
C GLY A 37 3.93 -4.89 -6.08
N TYR A 38 5.23 -5.08 -5.88
CA TYR A 38 6.25 -4.11 -6.31
C TYR A 38 7.62 -4.76 -6.50
N TYR A 39 8.50 -4.08 -7.22
CA TYR A 39 9.92 -4.45 -7.31
C TYR A 39 10.75 -3.62 -6.34
N PHE A 40 11.67 -4.27 -5.62
CA PHE A 40 12.64 -3.61 -4.76
C PHE A 40 13.98 -4.33 -4.88
N LYS A 41 15.05 -3.59 -5.23
CA LYS A 41 16.39 -4.17 -5.49
C LYS A 41 16.34 -5.36 -6.47
N ASN A 42 15.61 -5.18 -7.59
CA ASN A 42 15.36 -6.18 -8.64
C ASN A 42 14.68 -7.48 -8.17
N LYS A 43 14.06 -7.50 -6.99
CA LYS A 43 13.25 -8.62 -6.50
C LYS A 43 11.79 -8.20 -6.41
N TYR A 44 10.90 -9.10 -6.83
CA TYR A 44 9.47 -8.89 -6.71
C TYR A 44 9.00 -9.24 -5.29
N PHE A 45 8.18 -8.36 -4.71
CA PHE A 45 7.51 -8.55 -3.43
C PHE A 45 6.01 -8.38 -3.64
N ALA A 46 5.23 -9.20 -2.96
CA ALA A 46 3.78 -9.09 -2.92
C ALA A 46 3.30 -9.24 -1.48
N PHE A 47 2.21 -8.54 -1.18
CA PHE A 47 1.53 -8.59 0.10
C PHE A 47 0.02 -8.50 -0.13
N ASP A 48 -0.74 -9.34 0.58
CA ASP A 48 -2.19 -9.23 0.69
C ASP A 48 -2.55 -8.75 2.09
N SER A 49 -3.47 -7.79 2.18
CA SER A 49 -3.97 -7.30 3.45
C SER A 49 -4.84 -8.35 4.15
N PRO A 50 -5.00 -8.25 5.47
CA PRO A 50 -6.11 -8.87 6.16
C PRO A 50 -7.47 -8.48 5.54
N LYS A 51 -8.52 -9.21 5.89
CA LYS A 51 -9.89 -8.81 5.58
C LYS A 51 -10.22 -7.52 6.32
N LEU A 52 -10.78 -6.56 5.60
CA LEU A 52 -11.22 -5.28 6.13
C LEU A 52 -12.76 -5.28 6.19
N LEU A 53 -13.32 -5.34 7.39
CA LEU A 53 -14.74 -5.11 7.61
C LEU A 53 -15.08 -3.61 7.45
N TYR A 54 -16.37 -3.28 7.50
CA TYR A 54 -16.80 -1.90 7.47
C TYR A 54 -16.08 -1.04 8.52
N ASN A 55 -15.62 0.13 8.08
CA ASN A 55 -14.88 1.12 8.84
C ASN A 55 -13.52 0.66 9.40
N GLN A 56 -12.98 -0.47 8.91
CA GLN A 56 -11.62 -0.89 9.23
C GLN A 56 -10.63 -0.38 8.18
N SER A 57 -9.42 -0.04 8.63
CA SER A 57 -8.32 0.36 7.78
C SER A 57 -7.09 -0.52 7.98
N TYR A 58 -6.22 -0.53 6.96
CA TYR A 58 -4.92 -1.15 7.05
C TYR A 58 -3.89 -0.35 6.25
N ARG A 59 -2.75 -0.10 6.88
CA ARG A 59 -1.62 0.61 6.28
C ARG A 59 -0.48 -0.35 5.97
N ILE A 60 0.03 -0.28 4.74
CA ILE A 60 1.28 -0.91 4.35
C ILE A 60 2.34 0.14 4.04
N ILE A 61 3.56 -0.09 4.53
CA ILE A 61 4.73 0.71 4.19
C ILE A 61 5.34 0.19 2.89
N ILE A 62 5.64 1.12 1.99
CA ILE A 62 6.25 0.85 0.69
C ILE A 62 7.69 1.37 0.74
N PRO A 63 8.70 0.53 0.44
CA PRO A 63 10.08 1.00 0.36
C PRO A 63 10.21 2.20 -0.59
N ALA A 64 11.09 3.14 -0.27
CA ALA A 64 11.25 4.37 -1.04
C ALA A 64 11.65 4.10 -2.50
N ASP A 65 12.52 3.12 -2.70
CA ASP A 65 13.04 2.71 -4.02
C ASP A 65 12.19 1.62 -4.67
N ALA A 66 10.98 1.37 -4.16
CA ALA A 66 10.05 0.47 -4.82
C ALA A 66 9.62 1.04 -6.18
N THR A 67 9.58 0.18 -7.18
CA THR A 67 9.16 0.50 -8.55
C THR A 67 8.09 -0.47 -9.04
N SER A 68 7.40 -0.08 -10.12
CA SER A 68 6.37 -0.89 -10.78
C SER A 68 5.34 -1.44 -9.79
N ILE A 69 4.77 -0.54 -8.99
CA ILE A 69 3.84 -0.88 -7.93
C ILE A 69 2.47 -1.12 -8.53
N ASN A 70 1.89 -2.30 -8.29
CA ASN A 70 0.52 -2.62 -8.62
C ASN A 70 -0.31 -2.71 -7.33
N PHE A 71 -1.35 -1.90 -7.24
CA PHE A 71 -2.33 -1.93 -6.16
C PHE A 71 -3.64 -2.52 -6.70
N LEU A 72 -4.19 -3.49 -5.98
CA LEU A 72 -5.41 -4.18 -6.36
C LEU A 72 -6.34 -4.35 -5.17
N ALA A 73 -7.41 -3.56 -5.11
CA ALA A 73 -8.46 -3.73 -4.12
C ALA A 73 -9.55 -4.68 -4.63
N ARG A 74 -10.05 -5.53 -3.74
CA ARG A 74 -11.07 -6.54 -4.02
C ARG A 74 -12.13 -6.55 -2.94
N LEU A 75 -13.34 -6.95 -3.29
CA LEU A 75 -14.41 -7.29 -2.36
C LEU A 75 -14.65 -8.80 -2.39
N TYR A 76 -15.11 -9.36 -1.28
CA TYR A 76 -15.56 -10.75 -1.23
C TYR A 76 -17.02 -10.86 -1.68
N LEU A 77 -17.28 -11.74 -2.64
CA LEU A 77 -18.64 -12.20 -3.00
C LEU A 77 -19.03 -13.39 -2.12
N THR A 78 -18.07 -14.26 -1.87
CA THR A 78 -18.14 -15.41 -0.95
C THR A 78 -16.80 -15.53 -0.21
N PRO A 79 -16.65 -16.42 0.79
CA PRO A 79 -15.35 -16.62 1.45
C PRO A 79 -14.20 -17.05 0.51
N LYS A 80 -14.51 -17.58 -0.68
CA LYS A 80 -13.52 -18.07 -1.66
C LYS A 80 -13.44 -17.24 -2.94
N GLU A 81 -14.43 -16.37 -3.19
CA GLU A 81 -14.56 -15.63 -4.42
C GLU A 81 -14.49 -14.12 -4.15
N THR A 82 -13.68 -13.44 -4.95
CA THR A 82 -13.53 -11.98 -4.87
C THR A 82 -13.74 -11.32 -6.20
N ARG A 83 -14.26 -10.09 -6.18
CA ARG A 83 -14.36 -9.23 -7.36
C ARG A 83 -13.46 -8.01 -7.20
N VAL A 84 -12.84 -7.59 -8.30
CA VAL A 84 -12.02 -6.37 -8.32
C VAL A 84 -12.89 -5.14 -8.07
N VAL A 85 -12.43 -4.28 -7.17
CA VAL A 85 -13.01 -2.95 -6.91
C VAL A 85 -12.25 -1.90 -7.72
N CYS A 86 -10.92 -1.87 -7.58
CA CYS A 86 -10.05 -1.02 -8.39
C CYS A 86 -8.68 -1.66 -8.56
N ARG A 87 -8.03 -1.31 -9.67
CA ARG A 87 -6.63 -1.56 -9.92
C ARG A 87 -5.95 -0.22 -10.22
N LYS A 88 -4.80 0.02 -9.62
CA LYS A 88 -4.00 1.23 -9.82
C LYS A 88 -2.54 0.84 -9.94
N GLU A 89 -1.81 1.55 -10.77
CA GLU A 89 -0.38 1.31 -11.00
C GLU A 89 0.40 2.59 -10.76
N TYR A 90 1.54 2.46 -10.12
CA TYR A 90 2.41 3.57 -9.80
C TYR A 90 3.84 3.22 -10.19
N PRO A 91 4.54 4.11 -10.92
CA PRO A 91 5.91 3.83 -11.34
C PRO A 91 6.87 3.78 -10.16
N THR A 92 6.57 4.49 -9.08
CA THR A 92 7.42 4.59 -7.89
C THR A 92 6.63 4.68 -6.59
N SER A 93 7.32 4.50 -5.47
CA SER A 93 6.77 4.66 -4.11
C SER A 93 5.95 5.95 -3.93
N PHE A 94 4.80 5.82 -3.29
CA PHE A 94 3.81 6.88 -3.10
C PHE A 94 3.33 6.94 -1.65
N LYS A 95 2.70 8.06 -1.27
CA LYS A 95 1.95 8.19 -0.01
C LYS A 95 0.51 8.48 -0.40
N LYS A 96 -0.39 7.52 -0.21
CA LYS A 96 -1.80 7.67 -0.60
C LYS A 96 -2.75 7.04 0.40
N TYR A 97 -3.91 7.66 0.50
CA TYR A 97 -5.07 7.17 1.25
C TYR A 97 -6.14 6.73 0.25
N PHE A 98 -6.60 5.49 0.40
CA PHE A 98 -7.64 4.91 -0.43
C PHE A 98 -8.89 4.64 0.40
N GLU A 99 -10.03 5.11 -0.11
CA GLU A 99 -11.34 4.78 0.44
C GLU A 99 -12.06 3.82 -0.52
N LEU A 100 -12.40 2.64 -0.04
CA LEU A 100 -13.28 1.71 -0.74
C LEU A 100 -14.73 2.01 -0.36
N TRP A 101 -15.63 2.13 -1.32
CA TRP A 101 -17.01 2.57 -1.09
C TRP A 101 -18.03 1.80 -1.92
N GLY A 102 -19.31 2.01 -1.61
CA GLY A 102 -20.44 1.46 -2.36
C GLY A 102 -20.91 0.12 -1.79
N THR A 103 -21.41 -0.74 -2.66
CA THR A 103 -22.03 -2.03 -2.28
C THR A 103 -21.45 -3.18 -3.10
N ILE A 104 -21.83 -4.42 -2.75
CA ILE A 104 -21.49 -5.62 -3.55
C ILE A 104 -21.97 -5.49 -5.00
N VAL A 105 -23.02 -4.73 -5.29
CA VAL A 105 -23.50 -4.55 -6.68
C VAL A 105 -22.73 -3.44 -7.39
N LYS A 106 -22.53 -2.30 -6.73
CA LYS A 106 -21.82 -1.14 -7.29
C LYS A 106 -20.77 -0.65 -6.30
N SER A 107 -19.54 -1.12 -6.51
CA SER A 107 -18.37 -0.82 -5.67
C SER A 107 -17.44 0.18 -6.36
N GLY A 108 -16.71 0.95 -5.57
CA GLY A 108 -15.70 1.87 -6.08
C GLY A 108 -14.58 2.14 -5.09
N CYS A 109 -13.62 2.93 -5.54
CA CYS A 109 -12.38 3.20 -4.83
C CYS A 109 -11.88 4.59 -5.22
N SER A 110 -11.63 5.41 -4.21
CA SER A 110 -11.23 6.82 -4.35
C SER A 110 -9.88 7.04 -3.69
N GLU A 111 -9.04 7.86 -4.31
CA GLU A 111 -7.87 8.46 -3.65
C GLU A 111 -8.33 9.72 -2.94
N ILE A 112 -8.10 9.81 -1.63
CA ILE A 112 -8.59 10.92 -0.80
C ILE A 112 -7.48 11.78 -0.19
N GLY A 113 -6.21 11.46 -0.49
CA GLY A 113 -5.01 12.18 -0.04
C GLY A 113 -3.74 11.47 -0.44
#